data_AF-A0A1L8SBH3-F1
#
_entry.id   AF-A0A1L8SBH3-F1
#
_cell.length_a   1.000
_cell.length_b   1.000
_cell.length_c   1.000
_cell.angle_alpha   90.00
_cell.angle_beta   90.00
_cell.angle_gamma   90.00
#
_symmetry.space_group_name_H-M   'P 1'
#
loop_
_entity.id
_entity.type
_entity.pdbx_description
1 polymer ?
#
loop_
_entity_poly.entity_id
_entity_poly.type
_entity_poly.pdbx_seq_one_letter_code
_entity_poly.pdbx_strand_id
1 'polypeptide(L)'
;MSDMPKGDRWGNRVEDGMIQFMEAEGERDAILAALMALGITSRQVLYYRYCATENYSNYKISREIGYSERSVERLMSEALIEFAEAYKKGRLIEYR
;
A
#
# COMPACT_ATOMS: atom_id res chain seq x y z
N MET A 1 -34.49 20.58 38.41
CA MET A 1 -34.13 19.48 37.50
C MET A 1 -33.55 20.12 36.26
N SER A 2 -32.22 20.07 36.12
CA SER A 2 -31.51 20.66 34.97
C SER A 2 -31.69 19.71 33.81
N ASP A 3 -32.53 20.10 32.86
CA ASP A 3 -32.71 19.40 31.60
C ASP A 3 -31.46 19.69 30.74
N MET A 4 -30.46 18.82 30.84
CA MET A 4 -29.30 18.88 29.95
C MET A 4 -29.78 18.59 28.51
N PRO A 5 -29.35 19.37 27.51
CA PRO A 5 -29.63 19.03 26.13
C PRO A 5 -29.03 17.65 25.88
N LYS A 6 -29.85 16.69 25.43
CA LYS A 6 -29.38 15.40 24.97
C LYS A 6 -28.39 15.68 23.84
N GLY A 7 -27.10 15.46 24.10
CA GLY A 7 -26.04 15.64 23.11
C GLY A 7 -26.46 15.00 21.79
N ASP A 8 -26.20 15.72 20.70
CA ASP A 8 -26.63 15.32 19.36
C ASP A 8 -26.31 13.84 19.14
N ARG A 9 -27.32 13.06 18.72
CA ARG A 9 -27.18 11.63 18.37
C ARG A 9 -26.31 11.39 17.14
N TRP A 10 -25.76 12.47 16.57
CA TRP A 10 -24.75 12.44 15.52
C TRP A 10 -23.39 12.51 16.20
N GLY A 11 -22.71 11.35 16.29
CA GLY A 11 -21.29 11.30 16.62
C GLY A 11 -20.53 12.36 15.79
N ASN A 12 -19.56 13.00 16.44
CA ASN A 12 -18.89 14.18 15.92
C ASN A 12 -18.22 13.84 14.58
N ARG A 13 -18.82 14.22 13.45
CA ARG A 13 -18.32 13.92 12.08
C ARG A 13 -16.86 14.34 11.88
N VAL A 14 -16.40 15.32 12.66
CA VAL A 14 -15.01 15.77 12.69
C VAL A 14 -14.09 14.73 13.32
N GLU A 15 -14.49 14.12 14.45
CA GLU A 15 -13.74 13.06 15.12
C GLU A 15 -13.63 11.82 14.24
N ASP A 16 -14.73 11.41 13.60
CA ASP A 16 -14.73 10.31 12.63
C ASP A 16 -13.79 10.59 11.45
N GLY A 17 -13.80 11.83 10.93
CA GLY A 17 -12.89 12.24 9.86
C GLY A 17 -11.42 12.23 10.29
N MET A 18 -11.12 12.62 11.53
CA MET A 18 -9.77 12.55 12.09
C MET A 18 -9.29 11.10 12.24
N ILE A 19 -10.15 10.20 12.71
CA ILE A 19 -9.82 8.77 12.85
C ILE A 19 -9.47 8.18 11.48
N GLN A 20 -10.31 8.41 10.46
CA GLN A 20 -10.06 7.92 9.10
C GLN A 20 -8.75 8.45 8.52
N PHE A 21 -8.44 9.72 8.77
CA PHE A 21 -7.18 10.31 8.33
C PHE A 21 -5.97 9.62 8.99
N MET A 22 -6.01 9.43 10.31
CA MET A 22 -4.94 8.75 11.05
C MET A 22 -4.76 7.30 10.60
N GLU A 23 -5.86 6.58 10.34
CA GLU A 23 -5.82 5.22 9.80
C GLU A 23 -5.19 5.18 8.40
N ALA A 24 -5.55 6.13 7.53
CA ALA A 24 -4.99 6.23 6.19
C ALA A 24 -3.48 6.54 6.21
N GLU A 25 -3.04 7.41 7.12
CA GLU A 25 -1.62 7.68 7.33
C GLU A 25 -0.88 6.45 7.83
N GLY A 26 -1.43 5.74 8.83
CA GLY A 26 -0.84 4.50 9.33
C GLY A 26 -0.76 3.41 8.26
N GLU A 27 -1.76 3.33 7.37
CA GLU A 27 -1.75 2.41 6.23
C GLU A 27 -0.67 2.77 5.22
N ARG A 28 -0.58 4.05 4.82
CA ARG A 28 0.45 4.56 3.91
C ARG A 28 1.85 4.25 4.46
N ASP A 29 2.07 4.53 5.74
CA ASP A 29 3.38 4.33 6.37
C ASP A 29 3.74 2.84 6.45
N ALA A 30 2.77 1.95 6.68
CA ALA A 30 2.99 0.51 6.61
C ALA A 30 3.35 0.02 5.19
N ILE A 31 2.71 0.57 4.16
CA ILE A 31 3.03 0.27 2.75
C ILE A 31 4.45 0.74 2.42
N LEU A 32 4.81 1.98 2.80
CA LEU A 32 6.14 2.53 2.59
C LEU A 32 7.22 1.72 3.30
N ALA A 33 6.98 1.34 4.56
CA ALA A 33 7.90 0.51 5.33
C ALA A 33 8.11 -0.87 4.67
N ALA A 34 7.04 -1.50 4.17
CA ALA A 34 7.14 -2.77 3.44
C ALA A 34 7.94 -2.60 2.15
N LEU A 35 7.64 -1.60 1.31
CA LEU A 35 8.42 -1.30 0.10
C LEU A 35 9.91 -1.04 0.40
N MET A 36 10.20 -0.37 1.52
CA MET A 36 11.56 -0.09 1.95
C MET A 36 12.33 -1.32 2.45
N ALA A 37 11.64 -2.38 2.86
CA ALA A 37 12.26 -3.65 3.24
C ALA A 37 12.67 -4.50 2.03
N LEU A 38 12.05 -4.26 0.86
CA LEU A 38 12.34 -4.99 -0.37
C LEU A 38 13.70 -4.60 -0.97
N GLY A 39 14.28 -5.55 -1.71
CA GLY A 39 15.44 -5.30 -2.58
C GLY A 39 15.12 -4.27 -3.67
N ILE A 40 16.17 -3.64 -4.22
CA ILE A 40 16.01 -2.50 -5.15
C ILE A 40 15.17 -2.86 -6.39
N THR A 41 15.39 -4.04 -6.97
CA THR A 41 14.67 -4.51 -8.15
C THR A 41 13.19 -4.74 -7.86
N SER A 42 12.88 -5.45 -6.76
CA SER A 42 11.51 -5.69 -6.31
C SER A 42 10.78 -4.38 -6.00
N ARG A 43 11.47 -3.43 -5.34
CA ARG A 43 10.91 -2.10 -5.08
C ARG A 43 10.64 -1.32 -6.37
N GLN A 44 11.56 -1.32 -7.32
CA GLN A 44 11.41 -0.60 -8.59
C GLN A 44 10.23 -1.15 -9.40
N VAL A 45 10.11 -2.48 -9.52
CA VAL A 45 9.04 -3.09 -10.32
C VAL A 45 7.66 -2.75 -9.73
N LEU A 46 7.51 -2.82 -8.41
CA LEU A 46 6.26 -2.43 -7.73
C LEU A 46 6.00 -0.93 -7.82
N TYR A 47 7.02 -0.09 -7.65
CA TYR A 47 6.89 1.37 -7.76
C TYR A 47 6.34 1.76 -9.13
N TYR A 48 6.95 1.31 -10.22
CA TYR A 48 6.49 1.67 -11.57
C TYR A 48 5.09 1.14 -11.89
N ARG A 49 4.69 0.03 -11.26
CA ARG A 49 3.38 -0.57 -11.51
C ARG A 49 2.25 0.09 -10.72
N TYR A 50 2.49 0.44 -9.46
CA TYR A 50 1.43 0.81 -8.52
C TYR A 50 1.58 2.20 -7.89
N CYS A 51 2.80 2.77 -7.87
CA CYS A 51 3.07 4.03 -7.20
C CYS A 51 3.37 5.19 -8.15
N ALA A 52 3.82 4.88 -9.38
CA ALA A 52 3.96 5.88 -10.41
C ALA A 52 2.59 6.48 -10.77
N THR A 53 2.59 7.76 -11.15
CA THR A 53 1.37 8.48 -11.55
C THR A 53 0.68 7.85 -12.76
N GLU A 54 1.44 7.19 -13.63
CA GLU A 54 0.93 6.37 -14.71
C GLU A 54 1.12 4.90 -14.36
N ASN A 55 0.16 4.04 -14.73
CA ASN A 55 0.31 2.59 -14.59
C ASN A 55 1.20 2.05 -15.72
N TYR A 56 2.45 1.70 -15.41
CA TYR A 56 3.37 1.26 -16.47
C TYR A 56 3.02 -0.15 -16.95
N SER A 57 3.12 -0.36 -18.26
CA SER A 57 3.06 -1.70 -18.87
C SER A 57 4.37 -2.46 -18.63
N ASN A 58 4.36 -3.78 -18.78
CA ASN A 58 5.59 -4.58 -18.67
C ASN A 58 6.66 -4.09 -19.66
N TYR A 59 6.27 -3.73 -20.89
CA TYR A 59 7.14 -3.07 -21.85
C TYR A 59 7.80 -1.81 -21.29
N LYS A 60 7.03 -0.86 -20.76
CA LYS A 60 7.60 0.39 -20.23
C LYS A 60 8.53 0.12 -19.04
N ILE A 61 8.11 -0.72 -18.09
CA ILE A 61 8.94 -1.13 -16.95
C ILE A 61 10.25 -1.76 -17.43
N SER A 62 10.18 -2.66 -18.42
CA SER A 62 11.36 -3.35 -19.00
C SER A 62 12.41 -2.35 -19.49
N ARG A 63 11.97 -1.25 -20.10
CA ARG A 63 12.83 -0.16 -20.58
C ARG A 63 13.44 0.65 -19.45
N GLU A 64 12.71 0.87 -18.37
CA GLU A 64 13.19 1.62 -17.20
C GLU A 64 14.24 0.85 -16.39
N ILE A 65 14.02 -0.46 -16.18
CA ILE A 65 14.87 -1.26 -15.29
C ILE A 65 15.91 -2.13 -16.02
N GLY A 66 15.91 -2.15 -17.36
CA GLY A 66 16.90 -2.87 -18.17
C GLY A 66 16.72 -4.39 -18.21
N TYR A 67 15.50 -4.89 -17.99
CA TYR A 67 15.15 -6.31 -18.05
C TYR A 67 14.28 -6.61 -19.27
N SER A 68 14.12 -7.89 -19.63
CA SER A 68 13.13 -8.29 -20.65
C SER A 68 11.71 -8.21 -20.08
N GLU A 69 10.68 -8.05 -20.91
CA GLU A 69 9.28 -8.05 -20.44
C GLU A 69 8.90 -9.34 -19.69
N ARG A 70 9.38 -10.50 -20.17
CA ARG A 70 9.19 -11.79 -19.48
C ARG A 70 9.86 -11.79 -18.11
N SER A 71 11.05 -11.19 -18.01
CA SER A 71 11.75 -11.06 -16.73
C SER A 71 10.98 -10.12 -15.79
N VAL A 72 10.42 -9.02 -16.31
CA VAL A 72 9.57 -8.10 -15.54
C VAL A 72 8.35 -8.82 -14.97
N GLU A 73 7.69 -9.66 -15.75
CA GLU A 73 6.54 -10.44 -15.28
C GLU A 73 6.91 -11.34 -14.09
N ARG A 74 8.01 -12.09 -14.20
CA ARG A 74 8.53 -12.91 -13.09
C ARG A 74 8.90 -12.07 -11.88
N LEU A 75 9.66 -10.98 -12.08
CA LEU A 75 10.08 -10.07 -11.01
C LEU A 75 8.88 -9.46 -10.30
N MET A 76 7.80 -9.16 -11.03
CA MET A 76 6.55 -8.66 -10.45
C MET A 76 5.94 -9.69 -9.50
N SER A 77 5.82 -10.95 -9.94
CA SER A 77 5.28 -12.02 -9.11
C SER A 77 6.11 -12.23 -7.83
N GLU A 78 7.44 -12.25 -7.96
CA GLU A 78 8.35 -12.39 -6.81
C GLU A 78 8.23 -11.20 -5.85
N ALA A 79 8.26 -9.97 -6.38
CA ALA A 79 8.17 -8.75 -5.58
C ALA A 79 6.83 -8.65 -4.82
N LEU A 80 5.72 -9.10 -5.40
CA LEU A 80 4.42 -9.13 -4.72
C LEU A 80 4.42 -10.09 -3.53
N ILE A 81 5.09 -11.23 -3.63
CA ILE A 81 5.23 -12.19 -2.52
C ILE A 81 6.10 -11.59 -1.42
N GLU A 82 7.27 -11.04 -1.77
CA GLU A 82 8.16 -10.36 -0.82
C GLU A 82 7.44 -9.21 -0.10
N PHE A 83 6.65 -8.43 -0.84
CA PHE A 83 5.84 -7.36 -0.27
C PHE A 83 4.79 -7.91 0.71
N ALA A 84 4.09 -8.99 0.34
CA ALA A 84 3.09 -9.61 1.21
C ALA A 84 3.70 -10.13 2.53
N GLU A 85 4.92 -10.67 2.47
CA GLU A 85 5.71 -11.09 3.64
C GLU A 85 6.14 -9.91 4.51
N ALA A 86 6.64 -8.84 3.91
CA ALA A 86 7.11 -7.66 4.64
C ALA A 86 5.94 -6.86 5.26
N TYR A 87 4.82 -6.77 4.55
CA TYR A 87 3.69 -5.93 4.95
C TYR A 87 3.00 -6.48 6.20
N LYS A 88 2.97 -5.64 7.25
CA LYS A 88 2.32 -5.91 8.55
C LYS A 88 2.60 -7.33 9.07
N LYS A 89 3.86 -7.77 8.97
CA LYS A 89 4.34 -9.10 9.44
C LYS A 89 3.63 -10.27 8.74
N GLY A 90 3.50 -10.21 7.41
CA GLY A 90 2.88 -11.28 6.64
C GLY A 90 1.36 -11.30 6.68
N ARG A 91 0.70 -10.19 7.07
CA ARG A 91 -0.78 -10.14 7.22
C ARG A 91 -1.53 -10.56 5.95
N LEU A 92 -0.92 -10.36 4.78
CA LEU A 92 -1.51 -10.69 3.48
C LEU A 92 -1.31 -12.15 3.05
N ILE A 93 -0.54 -12.94 3.81
CA ILE A 93 -0.31 -14.35 3.49
C ILE A 93 -1.48 -15.16 4.05
N GLU A 94 -2.31 -15.68 3.15
CA GLU A 94 -3.36 -16.64 3.47
C GLU A 94 -3.05 -17.98 2.81
N TYR A 95 -3.01 -19.05 3.60
CA TYR A 95 -3.00 -20.41 3.06
C TYR A 95 -4.44 -20.83 2.79
N ARG A 96 -4.72 -21.20 1.54
CA ARG A 96 -5.99 -21.83 1.13
C ARG A 96 -5.84 -23.34 1.08
#